data_AF-C2EJA0-F1
#
_entry.id   AF-C2EJA0-F1
#
_cell.length_a   1.000
_cell.length_b   1.000
_cell.length_c   1.000
_cell.angle_alpha   90.00
_cell.angle_beta   90.00
_cell.angle_gamma   90.00
#
_symmetry.space_group_name_H-M   'P 1'
#
loop_
_entity.id
_entity.type
_entity.pdbx_description
1 polymer ?
#
loop_
_entity_poly.entity_id
_entity_poly.type
_entity_poly.pdbx_seq_one_letter_code
_entity_poly.pdbx_strand_id
1 'polypeptide(L)'
;MDIVVNLASGFMNLFETGGKTFIGWMKTIVPVVLLLLVLMNTIIAFLGEEKMDKIARGASKNIFTRYLILPFLSAFMLGNPMSFTMARFLPEYYKPSYYAAQAQFCHTSNGVFPHINPGELFVWMGIAQGVQKLGLNSMDLAIRYLLVGLVMNFIGGWVTDFTTAYVCRTTGIKLSKTVD
;
A
#
# COMPACT_ATOMS: atom_id res chain seq x y z
N MET A 1 39.63 12.32 25.69
CA MET A 1 38.69 13.45 25.83
C MET A 1 38.04 13.76 24.49
N ASP A 2 38.83 13.93 23.43
CA ASP A 2 38.34 14.22 22.07
C ASP A 2 37.41 13.16 21.47
N ILE A 3 37.63 11.87 21.74
CA ILE A 3 36.74 10.80 21.26
C ILE A 3 35.34 10.91 21.87
N VAL A 4 35.26 11.22 23.17
CA VAL A 4 33.98 11.35 23.89
C VAL A 4 33.24 12.61 23.45
N VAL A 5 33.97 13.72 23.25
CA VAL A 5 33.40 14.97 22.72
C VAL A 5 32.91 14.78 21.29
N ASN A 6 33.70 14.15 20.41
CA ASN A 6 33.29 13.89 19.02
C ASN A 6 32.09 12.95 18.93
N LEU A 7 32.00 11.93 19.80
CA LEU A 7 30.84 11.06 19.90
C LEU A 7 29.60 11.83 20.37
N ALA A 8 29.72 12.64 21.42
CA ALA A 8 28.61 13.45 21.93
C ALA A 8 28.14 14.48 20.89
N SER A 9 29.06 15.17 20.20
CA SER A 9 28.75 16.11 19.13
C SER A 9 28.13 15.43 17.91
N GLY A 10 28.64 14.25 17.52
CA GLY A 10 28.05 13.44 16.45
C GLY A 10 26.65 12.97 16.78
N PHE A 11 26.43 12.52 18.03
CA PHE A 11 25.11 12.16 18.54
C PHE A 11 24.16 13.35 18.49
N MET A 12 24.53 14.52 19.03
CA MET A 12 23.68 15.71 18.99
C MET A 12 23.37 16.17 17.56
N ASN A 13 24.36 16.14 16.66
CA ASN A 13 24.16 16.52 15.25
C ASN A 13 23.17 15.59 14.54
N LEU A 14 23.15 14.29 14.87
CA LEU A 14 22.13 13.38 14.37
C LEU A 14 20.72 13.82 14.77
N PHE A 15 20.51 14.20 16.04
CA PHE A 15 19.20 14.67 16.51
C PHE A 15 18.82 16.03 15.92
N GLU A 16 19.77 16.96 15.80
CA GLU A 16 19.52 18.26 15.16
C GLU A 16 19.15 18.11 13.68
N THR A 17 19.84 17.22 12.97
CA THR A 17 19.56 16.90 11.56
C THR A 17 18.20 16.20 11.42
N GLY A 18 17.88 15.26 12.32
CA GLY A 18 16.57 14.64 12.40
C GLY A 18 15.45 15.66 12.65
N GLY A 19 15.66 16.59 13.58
CA GLY A 19 14.71 17.67 13.88
C GLY A 19 14.47 18.60 12.69
N LYS A 20 15.54 19.01 12.00
CA LYS A 20 15.44 19.80 10.75
C LYS A 20 14.64 19.06 9.67
N THR A 21 14.88 17.76 9.52
CA THR A 21 14.16 16.90 8.57
C THR A 21 12.68 16.81 8.91
N PHE A 22 12.35 16.55 10.18
CA PHE A 22 10.98 16.46 10.66
C PHE A 22 10.20 17.75 10.42
N ILE A 23 10.78 18.92 10.77
CA ILE A 23 10.16 20.22 10.50
C ILE A 23 10.02 20.46 8.99
N GLY A 24 10.95 19.98 8.18
CA GLY A 24 10.83 19.98 6.72
C GLY A 24 9.59 19.21 6.25
N TRP A 25 9.34 18.02 6.78
CA TRP A 25 8.14 17.24 6.46
C TRP A 25 6.85 17.93 6.90
N MET A 26 6.85 18.55 8.10
CA MET A 26 5.70 19.31 8.62
C MET A 26 5.32 20.51 7.74
N LYS A 27 6.28 21.06 6.98
CA LYS A 27 6.03 22.17 6.03
C LYS A 27 5.67 21.72 4.62
N THR A 28 5.82 20.44 4.30
CA THR A 28 5.71 19.93 2.93
C THR A 28 4.70 18.79 2.85
N ILE A 29 5.16 17.57 3.05
CA ILE A 29 4.40 16.35 2.78
C ILE A 29 3.27 16.13 3.80
N VAL A 30 3.50 16.42 5.09
CA VAL A 30 2.52 16.10 6.15
C VAL A 30 1.18 16.83 5.95
N PRO A 31 1.13 18.16 5.72
CA PRO A 31 -0.13 18.85 5.46
C PRO A 31 -0.87 18.33 4.22
N VAL A 32 -0.15 18.05 3.14
CA VAL A 32 -0.73 17.52 1.89
C VAL A 32 -1.36 16.16 2.12
N VAL A 33 -0.64 15.26 2.80
CA VAL A 33 -1.13 13.92 3.16
C VAL A 33 -2.35 14.01 4.07
N LEU A 34 -2.34 14.91 5.06
CA LEU A 34 -3.46 15.12 5.97
C LEU A 34 -4.72 15.56 5.21
N LEU A 35 -4.61 16.53 4.31
CA LEU A 35 -5.74 16.98 3.50
C LEU A 35 -6.25 15.88 2.57
N LEU A 36 -5.36 15.09 1.98
CA LEU A 36 -5.73 13.94 1.18
C LEU A 36 -6.47 12.88 2.01
N LEU A 37 -5.98 12.58 3.22
CA LEU A 37 -6.65 11.68 4.17
C LEU A 37 -8.07 12.16 4.50
N VAL A 38 -8.25 13.46 4.79
CA VAL A 38 -9.57 14.05 5.05
C VAL A 38 -10.51 13.92 3.86
N LEU A 39 -10.03 14.27 2.65
CA LEU A 39 -10.80 14.17 1.41
C LEU A 39 -11.23 12.72 1.16
N MET A 40 -10.31 11.77 1.28
CA MET A 40 -10.56 10.36 1.01
C MET A 40 -11.52 9.77 2.04
N ASN A 41 -11.33 10.06 3.33
CA ASN A 41 -12.27 9.67 4.38
C ASN A 41 -13.68 10.21 4.13
N THR A 42 -13.78 11.43 3.61
CA THR A 42 -15.06 12.03 3.21
C THR A 42 -15.69 11.27 2.04
N ILE A 43 -14.92 10.95 0.99
CA ILE A 43 -15.39 10.19 -0.17
C ILE A 43 -15.88 8.78 0.23
N ILE A 44 -15.16 8.09 1.11
CA ILE A 44 -15.56 6.78 1.64
C ILE A 44 -16.88 6.90 2.39
N ALA A 45 -17.00 7.88 3.29
CA ALA A 45 -18.22 8.13 4.05
C ALA A 45 -19.42 8.40 3.13
N PHE A 46 -19.21 9.10 2.01
CA PHE A 46 -20.25 9.34 1.00
C PHE A 46 -20.60 8.11 0.15
N LEU A 47 -19.61 7.26 -0.18
CA LEU A 47 -19.85 6.07 -1.00
C LEU A 47 -20.55 4.96 -0.21
N GLY A 48 -20.30 4.89 1.10
CA GLY A 48 -20.88 3.89 1.99
C GLY A 48 -20.30 2.49 1.79
N GLU A 49 -20.21 1.70 2.88
CA GLU A 49 -19.69 0.33 2.85
C GLU A 49 -20.47 -0.57 1.88
N GLU A 50 -21.78 -0.37 1.74
CA GLU A 50 -22.65 -1.19 0.90
C GLU A 50 -22.26 -1.20 -0.59
N LYS A 51 -21.75 -0.08 -1.12
CA LYS A 51 -21.31 -0.02 -2.53
C LYS A 51 -20.01 -0.79 -2.72
N MET A 52 -19.11 -0.71 -1.74
CA MET A 52 -17.85 -1.45 -1.77
C MET A 52 -18.10 -2.95 -1.66
N ASP A 53 -19.01 -3.36 -0.78
CA ASP A 53 -19.43 -4.77 -0.66
C ASP A 53 -20.02 -5.31 -1.97
N LYS A 54 -20.81 -4.50 -2.71
CA LYS A 54 -21.33 -4.89 -4.04
C LYS A 54 -20.20 -5.07 -5.06
N ILE A 55 -19.21 -4.18 -5.08
CA ILE A 55 -18.04 -4.29 -5.96
C ILE A 55 -17.24 -5.55 -5.61
N ALA A 56 -17.00 -5.81 -4.32
CA ALA A 56 -16.26 -6.95 -3.84
C ALA A 56 -16.95 -8.29 -4.17
N ARG A 57 -18.27 -8.37 -4.00
CA ARG A 57 -19.08 -9.54 -4.42
C ARG A 57 -18.98 -9.79 -5.93
N GLY A 58 -18.95 -8.73 -6.74
CA GLY A 58 -18.79 -8.82 -8.19
C GLY A 58 -17.38 -9.17 -8.65
N ALA A 59 -16.37 -8.84 -7.85
CA ALA A 59 -14.96 -8.95 -8.22
C ALA A 59 -14.41 -10.39 -8.21
N SER A 60 -15.12 -11.34 -7.61
CA SER A 60 -14.74 -12.77 -7.59
C SER A 60 -14.80 -13.46 -8.96
N LYS A 61 -15.53 -12.87 -9.93
CA LYS A 61 -15.87 -13.51 -11.22
C LYS A 61 -14.70 -13.64 -12.20
N ASN A 62 -13.72 -12.74 -12.14
CA ASN A 62 -12.64 -12.61 -13.12
C ASN A 62 -11.31 -12.36 -12.40
N ILE A 63 -10.22 -12.86 -12.96
CA ILE A 63 -8.88 -12.64 -12.46
C ILE A 63 -8.46 -11.16 -12.37
N PHE A 64 -8.77 -10.34 -13.38
CA PHE A 64 -8.47 -8.90 -13.39
C PHE A 64 -9.27 -8.17 -12.31
N THR A 65 -10.55 -8.51 -12.16
CA THR A 65 -11.34 -7.89 -11.10
C THR A 65 -10.82 -8.29 -9.73
N ARG A 66 -10.32 -9.53 -9.57
CA ARG A 66 -9.85 -10.05 -8.29
C ARG A 66 -8.50 -9.52 -7.85
N TYR A 67 -7.55 -9.36 -8.77
CA TYR A 67 -6.15 -9.04 -8.43
C TYR A 67 -5.66 -7.68 -8.93
N LEU A 68 -6.41 -7.00 -9.81
CA LEU A 68 -6.08 -5.65 -10.27
C LEU A 68 -7.09 -4.63 -9.73
N ILE A 69 -8.36 -4.76 -10.09
CA ILE A 69 -9.37 -3.73 -9.82
C ILE A 69 -9.75 -3.70 -8.35
N LEU A 70 -10.15 -4.85 -7.77
CA LEU A 70 -10.58 -4.90 -6.38
C LEU A 70 -9.45 -4.48 -5.44
N PRO A 71 -8.21 -5.00 -5.53
CA PRO A 71 -7.16 -4.59 -4.60
C PRO A 71 -6.77 -3.12 -4.73
N PHE A 72 -6.74 -2.57 -5.96
CA PHE A 72 -6.46 -1.15 -6.15
C PHE A 72 -7.56 -0.27 -5.54
N LEU A 73 -8.84 -0.58 -5.83
CA LEU A 73 -9.97 0.16 -5.28
C LEU A 73 -10.04 0.00 -3.75
N SER A 74 -9.85 -1.21 -3.23
CA SER A 74 -9.81 -1.48 -1.80
C SER A 74 -8.68 -0.72 -1.11
N ALA A 75 -7.47 -0.71 -1.68
CA ALA A 75 -6.34 0.06 -1.17
C ALA A 75 -6.67 1.56 -1.16
N PHE A 76 -7.09 2.08 -2.31
CA PHE A 76 -7.37 3.49 -2.52
C PHE A 76 -8.51 4.00 -1.64
N MET A 77 -9.55 3.19 -1.46
CA MET A 77 -10.70 3.54 -0.67
C MET A 77 -10.43 3.29 0.81
N LEU A 78 -10.11 2.08 1.23
CA LEU A 78 -10.11 1.71 2.65
C LEU A 78 -8.76 1.90 3.34
N GLY A 79 -7.67 1.97 2.59
CA GLY A 79 -6.31 2.04 3.14
C GLY A 79 -5.90 0.78 3.92
N ASN A 80 -4.69 0.79 4.45
CA ASN A 80 -4.13 -0.25 5.30
C ASN A 80 -4.58 -0.03 6.76
N PRO A 81 -5.04 -1.05 7.51
CA PRO A 81 -5.26 -2.46 7.14
C PRO A 81 -6.69 -2.79 6.67
N MET A 82 -7.60 -1.82 6.61
CA MET A 82 -9.02 -2.08 6.34
C MET A 82 -9.26 -2.67 4.94
N SER A 83 -8.44 -2.34 3.95
CA SER A 83 -8.51 -2.88 2.58
C SER A 83 -8.41 -4.41 2.50
N PHE A 84 -7.75 -5.06 3.47
CA PHE A 84 -7.67 -6.52 3.54
C PHE A 84 -9.00 -7.19 3.87
N THR A 85 -9.92 -6.49 4.53
CA THR A 85 -11.22 -7.03 4.94
C THR A 85 -12.11 -7.42 3.75
N MET A 86 -11.89 -6.83 2.58
CA MET A 86 -12.64 -7.16 1.35
C MET A 86 -12.41 -8.59 0.87
N ALA A 87 -11.35 -9.26 1.34
CA ALA A 87 -11.14 -10.69 1.14
C ALA A 87 -12.31 -11.55 1.64
N ARG A 88 -13.13 -11.04 2.58
CA ARG A 88 -14.33 -11.74 3.09
C ARG A 88 -15.35 -12.06 2.00
N PHE A 89 -15.35 -11.31 0.90
CA PHE A 89 -16.26 -11.50 -0.24
C PHE A 89 -15.67 -12.39 -1.34
N LEU A 90 -14.47 -12.91 -1.14
CA LEU A 90 -13.83 -13.80 -2.08
C LEU A 90 -13.93 -15.25 -1.58
N PRO A 91 -14.03 -16.23 -2.51
CA PRO A 91 -13.91 -17.63 -2.16
C PRO A 91 -12.62 -17.93 -1.41
N GLU A 92 -12.65 -18.89 -0.48
CA GLU A 92 -11.50 -19.27 0.36
C GLU A 92 -10.23 -19.51 -0.46
N TYR A 93 -10.36 -20.16 -1.61
CA TYR A 93 -9.23 -20.47 -2.49
C TYR A 93 -8.47 -19.21 -2.95
N TYR A 94 -9.15 -18.07 -3.13
CA TYR A 94 -8.55 -16.87 -3.72
C TYR A 94 -8.13 -15.82 -2.69
N LYS A 95 -8.40 -16.03 -1.39
CA LYS A 95 -8.00 -15.09 -0.34
C LYS A 95 -6.48 -14.91 -0.22
N PRO A 96 -5.63 -15.96 -0.33
CA PRO A 96 -4.17 -15.78 -0.30
C PRO A 96 -3.67 -14.89 -1.45
N SER A 97 -4.19 -15.11 -2.65
CA SER A 97 -3.85 -14.35 -3.85
C SER A 97 -4.31 -12.88 -3.77
N TYR A 98 -5.50 -12.65 -3.22
CA TYR A 98 -5.96 -11.31 -2.93
C TYR A 98 -5.05 -10.61 -1.91
N TYR A 99 -4.68 -11.30 -0.83
CA TYR A 99 -3.77 -10.74 0.18
C TYR A 99 -2.43 -10.34 -0.45
N ALA A 100 -1.84 -11.20 -1.29
CA ALA A 100 -0.59 -10.91 -1.99
C ALA A 100 -0.69 -9.63 -2.84
N ALA A 101 -1.71 -9.53 -3.69
CA ALA A 101 -1.92 -8.34 -4.51
C ALA A 101 -2.21 -7.10 -3.65
N GLN A 102 -3.11 -7.21 -2.67
CA GLN A 102 -3.54 -6.11 -1.80
C GLN A 102 -2.38 -5.53 -0.98
N ALA A 103 -1.54 -6.39 -0.40
CA ALA A 103 -0.37 -5.96 0.36
C ALA A 103 0.56 -5.12 -0.50
N GLN A 104 0.83 -5.55 -1.74
CA GLN A 104 1.68 -4.80 -2.66
C GLN A 104 1.03 -3.47 -3.08
N PHE A 105 -0.29 -3.44 -3.33
CA PHE A 105 -1.01 -2.22 -3.68
C PHE A 105 -0.93 -1.13 -2.62
N CYS A 106 -0.88 -1.50 -1.34
CA CYS A 106 -0.65 -0.56 -0.24
C CYS A 106 0.70 0.16 -0.30
N HIS A 107 1.68 -0.39 -1.02
CA HIS A 107 3.04 0.15 -1.10
C HIS A 107 3.31 0.81 -2.45
N THR A 108 3.01 0.14 -3.55
CA THR A 108 3.30 0.62 -4.91
C THR A 108 2.50 1.87 -5.28
N SER A 109 1.37 2.09 -4.60
CA SER A 109 0.50 3.25 -4.81
C SER A 109 0.78 4.39 -3.82
N ASN A 110 1.54 4.12 -2.75
CA ASN A 110 1.68 5.02 -1.59
C ASN A 110 2.36 6.35 -1.95
N GLY A 111 3.25 6.34 -2.94
CA GLY A 111 3.93 7.56 -3.40
C GLY A 111 3.01 8.57 -4.08
N VAL A 112 1.93 8.09 -4.69
CA VAL A 112 0.89 8.92 -5.34
C VAL A 112 -0.27 9.18 -4.37
N PHE A 113 -0.63 8.17 -3.59
CA PHE A 113 -1.78 8.15 -2.70
C PHE A 113 -1.34 7.80 -1.28
N PRO A 114 -0.71 8.75 -0.56
CA PRO A 114 -0.12 8.49 0.75
C PRO A 114 -1.12 8.14 1.86
N HIS A 115 -2.41 8.41 1.63
CA HIS A 115 -3.48 8.03 2.55
C HIS A 115 -3.73 6.52 2.58
N ILE A 116 -3.28 5.79 1.56
CA ILE A 116 -3.45 4.34 1.47
C ILE A 116 -2.68 3.64 2.58
N ASN A 117 -1.46 4.09 2.88
CA ASN A 117 -0.63 3.44 3.90
C ASN A 117 0.21 4.48 4.66
N PRO A 118 -0.45 5.32 5.48
CA PRO A 118 0.20 6.44 6.15
C PRO A 118 1.24 5.98 7.19
N GLY A 119 1.02 4.81 7.82
CA GLY A 119 1.93 4.24 8.81
C GLY A 119 3.30 3.85 8.23
N GLU A 120 3.36 3.51 6.94
CA GLU A 120 4.59 3.10 6.25
C GLU A 120 5.07 4.13 5.22
N LEU A 121 4.49 5.34 5.24
CA LEU A 121 4.84 6.41 4.31
C LEU A 121 6.33 6.79 4.36
N PHE A 122 6.98 6.60 5.51
CA PHE A 122 8.41 6.87 5.68
C PHE A 122 9.29 6.07 4.71
N VAL A 123 8.87 4.87 4.29
CA VAL A 123 9.59 4.04 3.31
C VAL A 123 9.66 4.75 1.96
N TRP A 124 8.52 5.30 1.50
CA TRP A 124 8.48 6.09 0.28
C TRP A 124 9.26 7.41 0.43
N MET A 125 9.08 8.11 1.55
CA MET A 125 9.75 9.40 1.79
C MET A 125 11.27 9.29 1.78
N GLY A 126 11.84 8.19 2.31
CA GLY A 126 13.28 7.95 2.25
C GLY A 126 13.82 7.90 0.82
N ILE A 127 13.12 7.18 -0.07
CA ILE A 127 13.48 7.09 -1.49
C ILE A 127 13.27 8.44 -2.19
N ALA A 128 12.11 9.07 -1.96
CA ALA A 128 11.75 10.35 -2.59
C ALA A 128 12.75 11.47 -2.25
N GLN A 129 13.25 11.53 -1.02
CA GLN A 129 14.29 12.49 -0.63
C GLN A 129 15.60 12.28 -1.38
N GLY A 130 16.00 11.01 -1.60
CA GLY A 130 17.16 10.68 -2.42
C GLY A 130 17.01 11.21 -3.85
N VAL A 131 15.83 11.02 -4.45
CA VAL A 131 15.51 11.54 -5.80
C VAL A 131 15.51 13.06 -5.84
N GLN A 132 14.90 13.72 -4.86
CA GLN A 132 14.88 15.18 -4.77
C GLN A 132 16.28 15.77 -4.60
N LYS A 133 17.17 15.10 -3.86
CA LYS A 133 18.57 15.53 -3.69
C LYS A 133 19.36 15.50 -5.01
N LEU A 134 18.96 14.64 -5.95
CA LEU A 134 19.49 14.63 -7.33
C LEU A 134 18.87 15.70 -8.23
N GLY A 135 17.98 16.54 -7.72
CA GLY A 135 17.25 17.55 -8.49
C GLY A 135 16.15 16.96 -9.38
N LEU A 136 15.76 15.70 -9.16
CA LEU A 136 14.76 15.01 -9.96
C LEU A 136 13.36 15.11 -9.32
N ASN A 137 12.33 15.02 -10.16
CA ASN A 137 10.94 15.06 -9.71
C ASN A 137 10.52 13.73 -9.05
N SER A 138 10.22 13.77 -7.74
CA SER A 138 9.74 12.58 -7.02
C SER A 138 8.39 12.06 -7.52
N MET A 139 7.56 12.91 -8.15
CA MET A 139 6.28 12.51 -8.69
C MET A 139 6.43 11.62 -9.94
N ASP A 140 7.46 11.85 -10.75
CA ASP A 140 7.75 11.00 -11.91
C ASP A 140 8.08 9.57 -11.46
N LEU A 141 8.83 9.44 -10.35
CA LEU A 141 9.07 8.14 -9.74
C LEU A 141 7.78 7.54 -9.18
N ALA A 142 6.95 8.34 -8.50
CA ALA A 142 5.71 7.86 -7.88
C ALA A 142 4.77 7.24 -8.92
N ILE A 143 4.58 7.92 -10.06
CA ILE A 143 3.75 7.43 -11.16
C ILE A 143 4.35 6.18 -11.79
N ARG A 144 5.67 6.13 -12.05
CA ARG A 144 6.32 4.92 -12.58
C ARG A 144 6.15 3.74 -11.64
N TYR A 145 6.32 3.97 -10.34
CA TYR A 145 6.17 2.93 -9.33
C TYR A 145 4.72 2.41 -9.24
N LEU A 146 3.74 3.31 -9.33
CA LEU A 146 2.32 2.94 -9.42
C LEU A 146 2.02 2.11 -10.68
N LEU A 147 2.51 2.54 -11.85
CA LEU A 147 2.26 1.86 -13.13
C LEU A 147 2.89 0.46 -13.16
N VAL A 148 4.14 0.33 -12.72
CA VAL A 148 4.79 -0.99 -12.56
C VAL A 148 4.04 -1.82 -11.52
N GLY A 149 3.62 -1.21 -10.41
CA GLY A 149 2.83 -1.84 -9.37
C GLY A 149 1.51 -2.41 -9.88
N LEU A 150 0.75 -1.67 -10.69
CA LEU A 150 -0.50 -2.17 -11.27
C LEU A 150 -0.31 -3.51 -11.98
N VAL A 151 0.77 -3.64 -12.76
CA VAL A 151 1.07 -4.87 -13.50
C VAL A 151 1.63 -5.94 -12.57
N MET A 152 2.65 -5.62 -11.77
CA MET A 152 3.36 -6.61 -10.95
C MET A 152 2.52 -7.14 -9.80
N ASN A 153 1.65 -6.31 -9.21
CA ASN A 153 0.77 -6.73 -8.12
C ASN A 153 -0.30 -7.70 -8.64
N PHE A 154 -0.85 -7.43 -9.82
CA PHE A 154 -1.75 -8.34 -10.51
C PHE A 154 -1.08 -9.69 -10.79
N ILE A 155 0.14 -9.66 -11.35
CA ILE A 155 0.92 -10.88 -11.59
C ILE A 155 1.19 -11.62 -10.29
N GLY A 156 1.56 -10.92 -9.21
CA GLY A 156 1.79 -11.50 -7.89
C GLY A 156 0.56 -12.24 -7.35
N GLY A 157 -0.61 -11.60 -7.43
CA GLY A 157 -1.89 -12.26 -7.09
C GLY A 157 -2.15 -13.49 -7.97
N TRP A 158 -1.96 -13.38 -9.29
CA TRP A 158 -2.19 -14.52 -10.18
C TRP A 158 -1.24 -15.68 -9.93
N VAL A 159 0.06 -15.42 -9.79
CA VAL A 159 1.07 -16.45 -9.48
C VAL A 159 0.72 -17.16 -8.17
N THR A 160 0.15 -16.43 -7.20
CA THR A 160 -0.26 -16.99 -5.92
C THR A 160 -1.42 -18.00 -6.05
N ASP A 161 -2.22 -17.97 -7.12
CA ASP A 161 -3.21 -19.03 -7.37
C ASP A 161 -2.55 -20.38 -7.63
N PHE A 162 -1.39 -20.39 -8.30
CA PHE A 162 -0.65 -21.61 -8.60
C PHE A 162 0.06 -22.16 -7.35
N THR A 163 0.62 -21.27 -6.53
CA THR A 163 1.22 -21.70 -5.25
C THR A 163 0.15 -22.22 -4.29
N THR A 164 -1.03 -21.58 -4.27
CA THR A 164 -2.19 -22.06 -3.49
C THR A 164 -2.64 -23.44 -3.99
N ALA A 165 -2.78 -23.64 -5.30
CA ALA A 165 -3.10 -24.96 -5.88
C ALA A 165 -2.09 -26.03 -5.46
N TYR A 166 -0.80 -25.71 -5.53
CA TYR A 166 0.28 -26.62 -5.15
C TYR A 166 0.17 -27.01 -3.67
N VAL A 167 0.03 -26.03 -2.77
CA VAL A 167 -0.07 -26.28 -1.32
C VAL A 167 -1.33 -27.08 -0.99
N CYS A 168 -2.48 -26.77 -1.58
CA CYS A 168 -3.71 -27.56 -1.43
C CYS A 168 -3.49 -29.02 -1.85
N ARG A 169 -2.80 -29.25 -2.97
CA ARG A 169 -2.49 -30.59 -3.47
C ARG A 169 -1.56 -31.36 -2.52
N THR A 170 -0.52 -30.71 -1.98
CA THR A 170 0.44 -31.37 -1.08
C THR A 170 -0.10 -31.62 0.31
N THR A 171 -1.06 -30.81 0.77
CA THR A 171 -1.64 -30.90 2.12
C THR A 171 -2.96 -31.68 2.16
N GLY A 172 -3.55 -32.01 1.01
CA GLY A 172 -4.86 -32.67 0.93
C GLY A 172 -6.04 -31.75 1.28
N ILE A 173 -5.81 -30.44 1.43
CA ILE A 173 -6.85 -29.46 1.77
C ILE A 173 -7.54 -28.99 0.49
N LYS A 174 -8.89 -28.97 0.48
CA LYS A 174 -9.70 -28.45 -0.63
C LYS A 174 -10.37 -27.14 -0.23
N LEU A 175 -9.92 -26.03 -0.80
CA LEU A 175 -10.54 -24.72 -0.58
C LEU A 175 -11.67 -24.47 -1.58
N SER A 176 -12.74 -23.80 -1.13
CA SER A 176 -13.88 -23.44 -1.98
C SER A 176 -13.49 -22.37 -3.01
N LYS A 177 -14.01 -22.51 -4.23
CA LYS A 177 -13.88 -21.53 -5.32
C LYS A 177 -15.16 -20.70 -5.52
N THR A 178 -16.17 -20.93 -4.68
CA THR A 178 -17.43 -20.17 -4.64
C THR A 178 -17.58 -19.52 -3.26
N VAL A 179 -18.40 -18.46 -3.21
CA VAL A 179 -18.86 -17.86 -1.95
C VAL A 179 -20.24 -18.46 -1.70
N ASP A 180 -20.46 -19.00 -0.50
CA ASP A 180 -21.77 -19.51 -0.06
C ASP A 180 -22.75 -18.37 0.25
#